data_AF-A0A8S3K5H3-F1
#
_entry.id   AF-A0A8S3K5H3-F1
#
_cell.length_a   1.000
_cell.length_b   1.000
_cell.length_c   1.000
_cell.angle_alpha   90.00
_cell.angle_beta   90.00
_cell.angle_gamma   90.00
#
_symmetry.space_group_name_H-M   'P 1'
#
loop_
_entity.id
_entity.type
_entity.pdbx_description
1 polymer ?
#
loop_
_entity_poly.entity_id
_entity_poly.type
_entity_poly.pdbx_seq_one_letter_code
_entity_poly.pdbx_strand_id
1 'polypeptide(L)' 'MSSSRQLRRLDSVTRSSIYANFSETIQGLTSIRAYQAQQRFIDLSDKFMDRNQSYHLASSVSNRWLGLRLEMIANL' A
#
# COMPACT_ATOMS: atom_id res chain seq x y z
N MET A 1 -15.94 13.67 -5.46
CA MET A 1 -16.03 12.28 -5.99
C MET A 1 -14.75 11.77 -6.69
N SER A 2 -13.89 12.59 -7.29
CA SER A 2 -12.63 12.09 -7.89
C SER A 2 -11.62 11.57 -6.87
N SER A 3 -11.48 12.22 -5.70
CA SER A 3 -10.49 11.83 -4.69
C SER A 3 -10.73 10.44 -4.11
N SER A 4 -11.97 10.10 -3.75
CA SER A 4 -12.31 8.77 -3.20
C SER A 4 -12.11 7.63 -4.21
N ARG A 5 -12.40 7.86 -5.50
CA ARG A 5 -12.14 6.89 -6.56
C ARG A 5 -10.65 6.68 -6.79
N GLN A 6 -9.88 7.76 -6.78
CA GLN A 6 -8.42 7.68 -6.92
C GLN A 6 -7.79 6.94 -5.72
N LEU A 7 -8.28 7.18 -4.51
CA LEU A 7 -7.88 6.44 -3.29
C LEU A 7 -8.12 4.93 -3.44
N ARG A 8 -9.32 4.53 -3.86
CA ARG A 8 -9.65 3.11 -4.06
C ARG A 8 -8.81 2.46 -5.17
N ARG A 9 -8.49 3.21 -6.22
CA ARG A 9 -7.57 2.74 -7.28
C ARG A 9 -6.15 2.56 -6.75
N LEU A 10 -5.64 3.53 -6.00
CA LEU A 10 -4.30 3.49 -5.42
C LEU A 10 -4.14 2.30 -4.47
N ASP A 11 -5.11 2.09 -3.58
CA ASP A 11 -5.16 0.95 -2.67
C ASP A 11 -5.17 -0.40 -3.42
N SER A 12 -5.94 -0.50 -4.50
CA SER A 12 -5.94 -1.70 -5.34
C SER A 12 -4.60 -1.94 -6.04
N VAL A 13 -3.93 -0.88 -6.51
CA VAL A 13 -2.63 -0.96 -7.21
C VAL A 13 -1.49 -1.31 -6.25
N THR A 14 -1.49 -0.78 -5.03
CA THR A 14 -0.46 -1.10 -4.05
C THR A 14 -0.58 -2.52 -3.53
N ARG A 15 -1.79 -3.00 -3.25
CA ARG A 15 -1.99 -4.40 -2.86
C ARG A 15 -1.66 -5.40 -3.97
N SER A 16 -2.05 -5.12 -5.21
CA SER A 16 -1.72 -6.01 -6.33
C SER A 16 -0.22 -6.15 -6.55
N SER A 17 0.54 -5.07 -6.34
CA SER A 17 2.01 -5.09 -6.45
C SER A 17 2.66 -6.02 -5.42
N ILE A 18 2.13 -6.07 -4.18
CA ILE A 18 2.60 -6.99 -3.13
C ILE A 18 2.32 -8.45 -3.53
N TYR A 19 1.10 -8.74 -3.99
CA TYR A 19 0.74 -10.10 -4.42
C TYR A 19 1.53 -10.57 -5.64
N ALA A 20 1.78 -9.67 -6.61
CA ALA A 20 2.60 -9.97 -7.77
C ALA A 20 4.04 -10.33 -7.36
N ASN A 21 4.66 -9.53 -6.49
CA ASN A 21 6.02 -9.79 -5.99
C ASN A 21 6.12 -11.11 -5.20
N PHE A 22 5.10 -11.43 -4.41
CA PHE A 22 5.05 -12.70 -3.70
C PHE A 22 4.92 -13.90 -4.64
N SER A 23 4.05 -13.81 -5.65
CA SER A 23 3.89 -14.84 -6.68
C SER A 23 5.19 -15.06 -7.46
N GLU A 24 5.87 -13.98 -7.85
CA GLU A 24 7.18 -14.03 -8.51
C GLU A 24 8.24 -14.68 -7.62
N THR A 25 8.26 -14.35 -6.33
CA THR A 25 9.20 -14.94 -5.36
C THR A 25 8.99 -16.44 -5.19
N ILE A 26 7.74 -16.89 -5.16
CA ILE A 26 7.40 -18.33 -5.08
C ILE A 26 7.86 -19.06 -6.34
N GLN A 27 7.54 -18.53 -7.51
CA GLN A 27 7.91 -19.14 -8.79
C GLN A 27 9.43 -19.15 -9.00
N GLY A 28 10.13 -18.10 -8.57
CA GLY A 28 11.57 -17.92 -8.72
C GLY A 28 12.42 -18.41 -7.53
N LEU A 29 11.82 -19.06 -6.53
CA LEU A 29 12.47 -19.32 -5.23
C LEU A 29 13.82 -20.04 -5.36
N THR A 30 13.89 -21.05 -6.25
CA THR A 30 15.11 -21.82 -6.50
C THR A 30 16.22 -20.95 -7.07
N SER A 31 15.90 -20.09 -8.04
CA SER A 31 16.85 -19.14 -8.64
C SER A 31 17.30 -18.09 -7.63
N ILE A 32 16.38 -17.54 -6.85
CA ILE A 32 16.69 -16.53 -5.82
C ILE A 32 17.68 -17.11 -4.79
N ARG A 33 17.47 -18.36 -4.37
CA ARG A 33 18.38 -19.05 -3.44
C ARG A 33 19.72 -19.39 -4.08
N ALA A 34 19.72 -19.86 -5.33
CA ALA A 34 20.95 -20.19 -6.07
C ALA A 34 21.86 -18.96 -6.25
N TYR A 35 21.27 -17.79 -6.50
CA TYR A 35 22.01 -16.52 -6.64
C TYR A 35 22.20 -15.74 -5.33
N GLN A 36 21.78 -16.28 -4.19
CA GLN A 36 21.82 -15.60 -2.89
C GLN A 36 21.18 -14.19 -2.91
N ALA A 37 20.12 -14.01 -3.69
CA ALA A 37 19.47 -12.72 -3.93
C ALA A 37 18.30 -12.43 -2.97
N GLN A 38 18.18 -13.17 -1.87
CA GLN A 38 17.04 -13.08 -0.93
C GLN A 38 16.88 -11.67 -0.36
N GLN A 39 17.98 -11.03 0.05
CA GLN A 39 17.94 -9.70 0.66
C GLN A 39 17.33 -8.66 -0.29
N ARG A 40 17.71 -8.70 -1.57
CA ARG A 40 17.15 -7.81 -2.60
C ARG A 40 15.63 -7.97 -2.74
N PHE A 41 15.12 -9.21 -2.66
CA PHE A 41 13.69 -9.46 -2.73
C PHE A 41 12.96 -9.02 -1.45
N ILE A 42 13.59 -9.17 -0.28
CA ILE A 42 13.07 -8.65 0.99
C ILE A 42 12.97 -7.12 0.94
N ASP A 43 14.04 -6.43 0.56
CA ASP A 43 14.06 -4.96 0.45
C ASP A 43 13.01 -4.44 -0.56
N LEU A 44 12.76 -5.21 -1.62
CA LEU A 44 11.74 -4.87 -2.61
C LEU A 44 10.32 -5.04 -2.04
N SER A 45 10.08 -6.12 -1.31
CA SER A 45 8.82 -6.38 -0.62
C SER A 45 8.53 -5.29 0.43
N ASP A 46 9.53 -4.90 1.21
CA ASP A 46 9.43 -3.82 2.20
C ASP A 46 9.06 -2.48 1.55
N LYS A 47 9.67 -2.14 0.41
CA LYS A 47 9.30 -0.94 -0.35
C LYS A 47 7.86 -0.95 -0.83
N PHE A 48 7.33 -2.11 -1.24
CA PHE A 48 5.93 -2.24 -1.62
C PHE A 48 4.99 -2.10 -0.42
N MET A 49 5.37 -2.67 0.73
CA MET A 49 4.66 -2.54 1.99
C MET A 49 4.61 -1.08 2.46
N ASP A 50 5.75 -0.39 2.51
CA ASP A 50 5.86 1.01 2.92
C ASP A 50 5.00 1.94 2.06
N ARG A 51 5.01 1.70 0.75
CA ARG A 51 4.16 2.42 -0.19
C ARG A 51 2.68 2.19 0.15
N ASN A 52 2.26 0.95 0.37
CA ASN A 52 0.88 0.64 0.74
C ASN A 52 0.48 1.28 2.07
N GLN A 53 1.36 1.22 3.07
CA GLN A 53 1.13 1.80 4.40
C GLN A 53 1.00 3.32 4.35
N SER A 54 1.82 3.99 3.54
CA SER A 54 1.74 5.45 3.35
C SER A 54 0.36 5.88 2.83
N TYR A 55 -0.23 5.14 1.89
CA TYR A 55 -1.59 5.43 1.41
C TYR A 55 -2.65 5.16 2.46
N HIS A 56 -2.53 4.06 3.22
CA HIS A 56 -3.44 3.76 4.32
C HIS A 56 -3.45 4.87 5.38
N LEU A 57 -2.27 5.38 5.75
CA LEU A 57 -2.12 6.49 6.69
C LEU A 57 -2.72 7.78 6.12
N ALA A 58 -2.41 8.13 4.88
CA ALA A 58 -2.95 9.32 4.21
C ALA A 58 -4.49 9.29 4.13
N SER A 59 -5.07 8.13 3.81
CA SER A 59 -6.52 7.93 3.79
C SER A 59 -7.14 8.11 5.18
N SER A 60 -6.50 7.53 6.21
CA SER A 60 -6.97 7.61 7.60
C SER A 60 -6.95 9.05 8.12
N VAL A 61 -5.87 9.80 7.86
CA VAL A 61 -5.77 11.22 8.23
C VAL A 61 -6.82 12.05 7.49
N SER A 62 -7.02 11.79 6.19
CA SER A 62 -8.03 12.50 5.39
C SER A 62 -9.44 12.29 5.92
N ASN A 63 -9.79 11.06 6.30
CA ASN A 63 -11.09 10.74 6.90
C ASN A 63 -11.28 11.41 8.27
N ARG A 64 -10.26 11.40 9.13
CA ARG A 64 -10.30 12.09 10.43
C ARG A 64 -10.47 13.60 10.27
N TRP A 65 -9.73 14.21 9.36
CA TRP A 65 -9.83 15.64 9.07
C TRP A 65 -11.23 16.04 8.60
N LEU A 66 -11.82 15.23 7.69
CA LEU A 66 -13.19 15.44 7.25
C LEU A 66 -14.19 15.30 8.40
N GLY A 67 -14.02 14.28 9.26
CA GLY A 67 -14.87 14.08 10.45
C GLY A 67 -14.86 15.29 11.38
N LEU A 68 -13.68 15.79 11.74
CA LEU A 68 -13.55 17.00 12.57
C LEU A 68 -14.21 18.23 11.93
N ARG A 69 -14.09 18.39 10.61
CA ARG A 69 -14.75 19.49 9.87
C ARG A 69 -16.27 19.37 9.91
N LEU A 70 -16.81 18.16 9.77
CA LEU A 70 -18.25 17.90 9.84
C LEU A 70 -18.78 18.13 11.26
N GLU A 71 -18.09 17.66 12.28
CA GLU A 71 -18.44 17.90 13.69
C GLU A 71 -18.49 19.40 14.01
N MET A 72 -17.49 20.18 13.58
CA MET A 72 -17.49 21.63 13.79
C MET A 72 -18.69 22.33 13.14
N ILE A 73 -19.13 21.89 11.96
CA ILE A 73 -20.29 22.48 11.28
C ILE A 73 -21.60 22.03 11.94
N ALA A 74 -21.67 20.79 12.41
CA ALA A 74 -22.88 20.22 13.01
C ALA A 74 -23.13 20.71 14.45
N ASN A 75 -22.07 21.10 15.17
CA ASN A 75 -22.16 21.67 16.53
C ASN A 75 -22.24 23.21 16.53
N LEU A 76 -22.45 23.82 15.37
CA LEU A 76 -22.71 25.25 15.14
C LEU A 76 -24.20 25.45 14.85
#